data_AF-A0A941V9V7-F1
#
_entry.id   AF-A0A941V9V7-F1
#
_cell.length_a   1.000
_cell.length_b   1.000
_cell.length_c   1.000
_cell.angle_alpha   90.00
_cell.angle_beta   90.00
_cell.angle_gamma   90.00
#
_symmetry.space_group_name_H-M   'P 1'
#
loop_
_entity.id
_entity.type
_entity.pdbx_description
1 polymer ?
#
loop_
_entity_poly.entity_id
_entity_poly.type
_entity_poly.pdbx_seq_one_letter_code
_entity_poly.pdbx_strand_id
1 'polypeptide(L)'
;MKRQIAFAASSLVIVLITACSSVPSAPTANSPAQAKAGVLVTPEGEKLYVFKKDPAGKSSCVRDCLKPYRPLFSTPDDKSVGDYTSIERPDGMSQWAYKGKALYTCPVSKVPAGAPEKVVKAAEKKAADCAKGLQGDWDIAKS
;
A
#
# COMPACT_ATOMS: atom_id res chain seq x y z
N MET A 1 52.01 31.84 56.12
CA MET A 1 50.97 31.79 57.18
C MET A 1 49.89 30.81 56.73
N LYS A 2 49.48 29.89 57.62
CA LYS A 2 48.53 28.78 57.36
C LYS A 2 47.15 29.29 56.93
N ARG A 3 46.47 28.58 56.01
CA ARG A 3 45.10 28.03 56.17
C ARG A 3 44.87 26.86 55.20
N GLN A 4 44.52 25.70 55.75
CA GLN A 4 44.02 24.51 55.04
C GLN A 4 42.48 24.50 55.04
N ILE A 5 41.89 23.42 54.46
CA ILE A 5 40.51 22.87 54.50
C ILE A 5 39.93 22.82 53.06
N ALA A 6 39.94 21.70 52.32
CA ALA A 6 39.27 20.38 52.42
C ALA A 6 37.94 20.30 51.63
N PHE A 7 37.58 19.07 51.21
CA PHE A 7 36.34 18.62 50.52
C PHE A 7 36.30 18.86 48.99
N ALA A 8 35.89 17.94 48.11
CA ALA A 8 35.41 16.57 48.22
C ALA A 8 35.66 15.86 46.87
N ALA A 9 35.91 14.54 46.92
CA ALA A 9 35.97 13.70 45.75
C ALA A 9 34.60 13.67 45.05
N SER A 10 34.56 13.97 43.75
CA SER A 10 33.37 13.73 42.94
C SER A 10 33.81 13.02 41.66
N SER A 11 33.82 11.70 41.74
CA SER A 11 34.05 10.79 40.62
C SER A 11 33.06 11.10 39.50
N LEU A 12 33.58 11.52 38.34
CA LEU A 12 32.80 11.76 37.14
C LEU A 12 32.34 10.41 36.58
N VAL A 13 31.11 10.01 36.92
CA VAL A 13 30.46 8.81 36.35
C VAL A 13 30.11 9.12 34.89
N ILE A 14 30.88 8.55 33.96
CA ILE A 14 30.58 8.63 32.52
C ILE A 14 29.49 7.60 32.23
N VAL A 15 28.25 8.07 32.16
CA VAL A 15 27.09 7.30 31.68
C VAL A 15 27.20 7.19 30.17
N LEU A 16 27.58 6.01 29.65
CA LEU A 16 27.44 5.68 28.23
C LEU A 16 25.96 5.46 27.93
N ILE A 17 25.33 6.49 27.39
CA ILE A 17 23.97 6.46 26.89
C ILE A 17 23.97 5.53 25.67
N THR A 18 23.44 4.32 25.83
CA THR A 18 23.22 3.40 24.72
C THR A 18 22.10 3.98 23.86
N ALA A 19 22.49 4.70 22.81
CA ALA A 19 21.55 5.17 21.80
C ALA A 19 20.98 3.95 21.08
N CYS A 20 19.76 3.56 21.46
CA CYS A 20 18.96 2.62 20.69
C CYS A 20 18.53 3.35 19.42
N SER A 21 19.38 3.35 18.40
CA SER A 21 19.04 3.89 17.09
C SER A 21 17.94 3.00 16.49
N SER A 22 16.70 3.42 16.66
CA SER A 22 15.58 2.93 15.85
C SER A 22 15.89 3.28 14.40
N VAL A 23 16.35 2.29 13.63
CA VAL A 23 16.57 2.41 12.20
C VAL A 23 15.22 2.80 11.58
N PRO A 24 15.05 4.00 11.00
CA PRO A 24 13.86 4.26 10.22
C PRO A 24 13.93 3.34 9.00
N SER A 25 13.00 2.39 8.92
CA SER A 25 12.83 1.54 7.75
C SER A 25 12.69 2.44 6.53
N ALA A 26 13.70 2.42 5.65
CA ALA A 26 13.68 3.18 4.41
C ALA A 26 12.42 2.81 3.60
N PRO A 27 11.81 3.76 2.87
CA PRO A 27 10.70 3.44 1.99
C PRO A 27 11.19 2.45 0.94
N THR A 28 10.65 1.24 0.94
CA THR A 28 10.91 0.24 -0.08
C THR A 28 10.38 0.79 -1.41
N ALA A 29 11.28 1.23 -2.28
CA ALA A 29 10.99 1.80 -3.60
C ALA A 29 10.33 0.82 -4.59
N ASN A 30 9.96 -0.39 -4.14
CA ASN A 30 9.49 -1.50 -4.97
C ASN A 30 8.09 -2.01 -4.58
N SER A 31 7.36 -1.31 -3.71
CA SER A 31 6.00 -1.71 -3.33
C SER A 31 4.98 -1.23 -4.37
N PRO A 32 4.04 -2.07 -4.84
CA PRO A 32 3.09 -1.71 -5.90
C PRO A 32 2.03 -0.69 -5.47
N ALA A 33 1.89 -0.48 -4.16
CA ALA A 33 0.98 0.48 -3.56
C ALA A 33 1.47 0.92 -2.16
N GLN A 34 0.86 1.98 -1.65
CA GLN A 34 1.16 2.58 -0.36
C GLN A 34 -0.11 2.71 0.48
N ALA A 35 0.05 2.64 1.80
CA ALA A 35 -1.03 2.90 2.74
C ALA A 35 -1.28 4.40 2.88
N LYS A 36 -2.52 4.84 2.68
CA LYS A 36 -2.99 6.22 2.90
C LYS A 36 -4.30 6.19 3.66
N ALA A 37 -4.28 6.73 4.89
CA ALA A 37 -5.45 6.72 5.79
C ALA A 37 -6.08 5.31 5.98
N GLY A 38 -5.24 4.28 6.12
CA GLY A 38 -5.67 2.89 6.33
C GLY A 38 -6.15 2.17 5.07
N VAL A 39 -6.01 2.77 3.89
CA VAL A 39 -6.40 2.19 2.59
C VAL A 39 -5.18 2.07 1.69
N LEU A 40 -5.10 1.00 0.90
CA LEU A 40 -4.04 0.85 -0.09
C LEU A 40 -4.35 1.65 -1.36
N VAL A 41 -3.37 2.41 -1.83
CA VAL A 41 -3.47 3.31 -2.98
C VAL A 41 -2.24 3.14 -3.89
N THR A 42 -2.44 3.02 -5.20
CA THR A 42 -1.34 2.96 -6.18
C THR A 42 -0.59 4.30 -6.25
N PRO A 43 0.63 4.34 -6.81
CA PRO A 43 1.35 5.59 -7.08
C PRO A 43 0.53 6.60 -7.93
N GLU A 44 -0.38 6.11 -8.77
CA GLU A 44 -1.27 6.91 -9.61
C GLU A 44 -2.47 7.48 -8.86
N GLY A 45 -2.67 7.09 -7.59
CA GLY A 45 -3.78 7.54 -6.76
C GLY A 45 -5.02 6.65 -6.81
N GLU A 46 -4.94 5.47 -7.43
CA GLU A 46 -6.07 4.53 -7.50
C GLU A 46 -6.21 3.75 -6.19
N LYS A 47 -7.41 3.71 -5.61
CA LYS A 47 -7.67 2.83 -4.45
C LYS A 47 -7.64 1.38 -4.89
N LEU A 48 -7.14 0.51 -4.03
CA LEU A 48 -7.16 -0.93 -4.24
C LEU A 48 -8.34 -1.58 -3.54
N TYR A 49 -8.78 -2.70 -4.13
CA TYR A 49 -9.92 -3.48 -3.71
C TYR A 49 -9.57 -4.97 -3.64
N VAL A 50 -10.35 -5.71 -2.87
CA VAL A 50 -10.29 -7.17 -2.77
C VAL A 50 -11.66 -7.75 -3.10
N PHE A 51 -11.67 -8.90 -3.78
CA PHE A 51 -12.90 -9.63 -4.06
C PHE A 51 -13.15 -10.65 -2.93
N LYS A 52 -14.29 -10.55 -2.25
CA LYS A 52 -14.64 -11.39 -1.08
C LYS A 52 -14.64 -12.88 -1.38
N LYS A 53 -14.94 -13.24 -2.62
CA LYS A 53 -15.02 -14.63 -3.08
C LYS A 53 -13.66 -15.22 -3.48
N ASP A 54 -12.60 -14.41 -3.48
CA ASP A 54 -11.27 -14.93 -3.73
C ASP A 54 -10.72 -15.69 -2.51
N PRO A 55 -10.26 -16.93 -2.69
CA PRO A 55 -9.53 -17.63 -1.64
C PRO A 55 -8.17 -16.97 -1.39
N ALA A 56 -7.59 -17.24 -0.23
CA ALA A 56 -6.25 -16.72 0.08
C ALA A 56 -5.22 -17.21 -0.95
N GLY A 57 -4.39 -16.28 -1.43
CA GLY A 57 -3.31 -16.55 -2.38
C GLY A 57 -3.77 -16.84 -3.82
N LYS A 58 -5.05 -16.65 -4.14
CA LYS A 58 -5.59 -16.95 -5.47
C LYS A 58 -6.63 -15.92 -5.88
N SER A 59 -6.76 -15.68 -7.19
CA SER A 59 -7.88 -14.94 -7.77
C SER A 59 -8.76 -15.91 -8.55
N SER A 60 -9.98 -16.15 -8.09
CA SER A 60 -11.03 -16.80 -8.87
C SER A 60 -11.68 -15.85 -9.87
N CYS A 61 -11.44 -14.54 -9.72
CA CYS A 61 -11.99 -13.53 -10.60
C CYS A 61 -11.21 -13.34 -11.91
N VAL A 62 -11.68 -14.00 -12.99
CA VAL A 62 -11.03 -13.99 -14.33
C VAL A 62 -11.90 -13.38 -15.44
N ARG A 63 -13.24 -13.31 -15.27
CA ARG A 63 -14.17 -12.86 -16.31
C ARG A 63 -15.13 -11.79 -15.81
N ASP A 64 -16.43 -12.08 -15.73
CA ASP A 64 -17.49 -11.08 -15.51
C ASP A 64 -17.41 -10.29 -14.20
N CYS A 65 -16.64 -10.77 -13.23
CA CYS A 65 -16.35 -10.07 -11.98
C CYS A 65 -15.37 -8.89 -12.18
N LEU A 66 -14.53 -8.90 -13.23
CA LEU A 66 -13.58 -7.83 -13.58
C LEU A 66 -14.26 -6.60 -14.20
N LYS A 67 -15.45 -6.22 -13.72
CA LYS A 67 -16.24 -5.15 -14.34
C LYS A 67 -15.66 -3.76 -14.09
N PRO A 68 -16.03 -2.92 -13.12
CA PRO A 68 -15.26 -1.70 -13.02
C PRO A 68 -13.81 -2.04 -12.55
N TYR A 69 -13.56 -3.24 -12.03
CA TYR A 69 -12.28 -3.66 -11.47
C TYR A 69 -11.34 -4.33 -12.47
N ARG A 70 -10.05 -4.04 -12.36
CA ARG A 70 -8.98 -4.70 -13.11
C ARG A 70 -7.97 -5.32 -12.16
N PRO A 71 -7.35 -6.46 -12.48
CA PRO A 71 -6.28 -7.01 -11.66
C PRO A 71 -5.13 -6.00 -11.56
N LEU A 72 -4.56 -5.83 -10.37
CA LEU A 72 -3.29 -5.16 -10.23
C LEU A 72 -2.19 -6.16 -10.63
N PHE A 73 -1.85 -6.17 -11.93
CA PHE A 73 -0.86 -7.11 -12.45
C PHE A 73 0.52 -6.92 -11.82
N SER A 74 1.22 -8.03 -11.65
CA SER A 74 2.64 -8.07 -11.32
C SER A 74 3.39 -8.72 -12.48
N THR A 75 4.69 -8.46 -12.56
CA THR A 75 5.60 -9.07 -13.52
C THR A 75 6.34 -10.25 -12.88
N PRO A 76 6.91 -11.19 -13.67
CA PRO A 76 7.71 -12.28 -13.13
C PRO A 76 8.94 -11.81 -12.34
N ASP A 77 9.44 -10.62 -12.62
CA ASP A 77 10.60 -10.01 -11.95
C ASP A 77 10.22 -9.34 -10.61
N ASP A 78 8.92 -9.15 -10.35
CA ASP A 78 8.43 -8.56 -9.13
C ASP A 78 8.62 -9.51 -7.95
N LYS A 79 9.51 -9.12 -7.03
CA LYS A 79 9.74 -9.85 -5.78
C LYS A 79 8.70 -9.44 -4.74
N SER A 80 8.39 -10.37 -3.83
CA SER A 80 7.54 -10.05 -2.68
C SER A 80 8.20 -8.97 -1.81
N VAL A 81 7.42 -7.99 -1.35
CA VAL A 81 7.88 -6.85 -0.54
C VAL A 81 6.91 -6.63 0.62
N GLY A 82 7.39 -6.79 1.85
CA GLY A 82 6.52 -6.72 3.03
C GLY A 82 5.38 -7.73 2.94
N ASP A 83 4.15 -7.25 3.11
CA ASP A 83 2.93 -8.05 2.99
C ASP A 83 2.45 -8.26 1.53
N TYR A 84 3.14 -7.67 0.54
CA TYR A 84 2.83 -7.84 -0.87
C TYR A 84 3.52 -9.08 -1.43
N THR A 85 2.73 -9.91 -2.12
CA THR A 85 3.19 -11.12 -2.80
C THR A 85 2.65 -11.15 -4.22
N SER A 86 3.35 -11.82 -5.14
CA SER A 86 2.80 -12.14 -6.46
C SER A 86 2.06 -13.49 -6.41
N ILE A 87 0.90 -13.56 -7.07
CA ILE A 87 0.11 -14.79 -7.23
C ILE A 87 -0.11 -15.08 -8.71
N GLU A 88 -0.05 -16.34 -9.09
CA GLU A 88 -0.42 -16.77 -10.44
C GLU A 88 -1.94 -16.93 -10.54
N ARG A 89 -2.52 -16.35 -11.58
CA ARG A 89 -3.94 -16.43 -11.88
C ARG A 89 -4.24 -17.59 -12.82
N PRO A 90 -5.49 -18.08 -12.87
CA PRO A 90 -5.90 -19.15 -13.79
C PRO A 90 -5.76 -18.80 -15.28
N ASP A 91 -5.65 -17.52 -15.63
CA ASP A 91 -5.41 -17.03 -17.00
C ASP A 91 -3.90 -16.97 -17.36
N GLY A 92 -3.02 -17.45 -16.48
CA GLY A 92 -1.57 -17.47 -16.68
C GLY A 92 -0.87 -16.13 -16.41
N MET A 93 -1.62 -15.09 -16.00
CA MET A 93 -1.05 -13.80 -15.62
C MET A 93 -0.70 -13.76 -14.14
N SER A 94 0.29 -12.96 -13.77
CA SER A 94 0.65 -12.73 -12.36
C SER A 94 -0.04 -11.49 -11.81
N GLN A 95 -0.50 -11.53 -10.57
CA GLN A 95 -1.21 -10.43 -9.90
C GLN A 95 -0.67 -10.19 -8.51
N TRP A 96 -0.63 -8.94 -8.09
CA TRP A 96 -0.28 -8.58 -6.73
C TRP A 96 -1.38 -8.99 -5.75
N ALA A 97 -0.96 -9.53 -4.61
CA ALA A 97 -1.80 -9.80 -3.45
C ALA A 97 -1.21 -9.09 -2.23
N TYR A 98 -2.07 -8.68 -1.30
CA TYR A 98 -1.67 -8.11 -0.02
C TYR A 98 -2.26 -8.96 1.10
N LYS A 99 -1.41 -9.45 2.02
CA LYS A 99 -1.83 -10.37 3.10
C LYS A 99 -2.65 -11.55 2.55
N GLY A 100 -2.23 -12.07 1.39
CA GLY A 100 -2.89 -13.17 0.69
C GLY A 100 -4.22 -12.83 0.01
N LYS A 101 -4.64 -11.57 -0.07
CA LYS A 101 -5.83 -11.15 -0.82
C LYS A 101 -5.42 -10.55 -2.16
N ALA A 102 -5.97 -11.09 -3.26
CA ALA A 102 -5.71 -10.59 -4.60
C ALA A 102 -6.17 -9.12 -4.74
N LEU A 103 -5.30 -8.26 -5.29
CA LEU A 103 -5.54 -6.82 -5.37
C LEU A 103 -6.07 -6.41 -6.74
N TYR A 104 -7.09 -5.57 -6.73
CA TYR A 104 -7.71 -5.01 -7.93
C TYR A 104 -7.68 -3.49 -7.88
N THR A 105 -7.41 -2.88 -9.02
CA THR A 105 -7.59 -1.45 -9.24
C THR A 105 -9.00 -1.20 -9.74
N CYS A 106 -9.55 -0.04 -9.38
CA CYS A 106 -10.70 0.50 -10.07
C CYS A 106 -10.28 1.81 -10.73
N PRO A 107 -10.23 1.89 -12.07
CA PRO A 107 -9.70 3.04 -12.76
C PRO A 107 -10.53 4.28 -12.46
N VAL A 108 -9.89 5.24 -11.80
CA VAL A 108 -10.23 6.64 -11.98
C VAL A 108 -9.38 7.08 -13.16
N SER A 109 -9.99 7.42 -14.29
CA SER A 109 -9.18 7.90 -15.42
C SER A 109 -8.35 9.09 -14.93
N LYS A 110 -7.02 9.04 -15.05
CA LYS A 110 -6.17 10.22 -14.87
C LYS A 110 -6.63 11.24 -15.90
N VAL A 111 -7.39 12.23 -15.46
CA VAL A 111 -7.87 13.28 -16.34
C VAL A 111 -6.70 14.25 -16.53
N PRO A 112 -6.15 14.40 -17.75
CA PRO A 112 -5.06 15.34 -17.97
C PRO A 112 -5.52 16.76 -17.63
N ALA A 113 -4.60 17.56 -17.10
CA ALA A 113 -4.87 18.98 -16.84
C ALA A 113 -5.33 19.66 -18.15
N GLY A 114 -6.49 20.33 -18.12
CA GLY A 114 -7.08 20.97 -19.30
C GLY A 114 -7.97 20.07 -20.17
N ALA A 115 -8.28 18.83 -19.76
CA ALA A 115 -9.27 18.02 -20.47
C ALA A 115 -10.66 18.69 -20.51
N PRO A 116 -11.42 18.48 -21.60
CA PRO A 116 -12.77 19.04 -21.70
C PRO A 116 -13.68 18.46 -20.61
N GLU A 117 -14.58 19.28 -20.08
CA GLU A 117 -15.46 18.96 -18.94
C GLU A 117 -16.22 17.62 -19.10
N LYS A 118 -16.62 17.27 -20.33
CA LYS A 118 -17.25 15.98 -20.64
C LYS A 118 -16.37 14.77 -20.28
N VAL A 119 -15.06 14.89 -20.46
CA VAL A 119 -14.07 13.86 -20.11
C VAL A 119 -13.88 13.80 -18.60
N VAL A 120 -13.85 14.96 -17.94
CA VAL A 120 -13.80 15.05 -16.47
C VAL A 120 -15.02 14.34 -15.86
N LYS A 121 -16.23 14.72 -16.28
CA LYS A 121 -17.49 14.14 -15.78
C LYS A 121 -17.62 12.65 -16.05
N ALA A 122 -17.15 12.17 -17.21
CA ALA A 122 -17.14 10.74 -17.51
C ALA A 122 -16.18 9.95 -16.60
N ALA A 123 -15.01 10.52 -16.30
CA ALA A 123 -14.05 9.92 -15.37
C ALA A 123 -14.58 9.92 -13.93
N GLU A 124 -15.18 11.02 -13.47
CA GLU A 124 -15.84 11.12 -12.16
C GLU A 124 -17.00 10.13 -12.03
N LYS A 125 -17.83 10.00 -13.06
CA LYS A 125 -18.91 9.00 -13.08
C LYS A 125 -18.35 7.59 -12.98
N LYS A 126 -17.27 7.27 -13.72
CA LYS A 126 -16.63 5.95 -13.65
C LYS A 126 -16.03 5.68 -12.26
N ALA A 127 -15.41 6.68 -11.64
CA ALA A 127 -14.93 6.62 -10.26
C ALA A 127 -16.07 6.44 -9.25
N ALA A 128 -17.21 7.10 -9.45
CA ALA A 128 -18.40 6.94 -8.64
C ALA A 128 -19.04 5.55 -8.84
N ASP A 129 -19.03 5.02 -10.06
CA ASP A 129 -19.51 3.68 -10.38
C ASP A 129 -18.61 2.61 -9.73
N CYS A 130 -17.29 2.84 -9.65
CA CYS A 130 -16.36 2.05 -8.81
C CYS A 130 -16.78 2.07 -7.33
N ALA A 131 -17.05 3.24 -6.77
CA ALA A 131 -17.44 3.38 -5.37
C ALA A 131 -18.83 2.78 -5.08
N LYS A 132 -19.75 2.79 -6.05
CA LYS A 132 -21.07 2.13 -5.96
C LYS A 132 -20.97 0.62 -6.17
N GLY A 133 -19.99 0.15 -6.94
CA GLY A 133 -19.65 -1.27 -7.12
C GLY A 133 -19.21 -1.98 -5.83
N LEU A 134 -19.06 -1.24 -4.73
CA LEU A 134 -18.95 -1.77 -3.37
C LEU A 134 -20.27 -2.37 -2.83
N GLN A 135 -21.39 -2.23 -3.54
CA GLN A 135 -22.68 -2.84 -3.16
C GLN A 135 -22.75 -4.37 -3.38
N GLY A 136 -21.61 -5.06 -3.49
CA GLY A 136 -21.55 -6.50 -3.74
C GLY A 136 -20.36 -7.19 -3.06
N ASP A 137 -19.77 -8.15 -3.78
CA ASP A 137 -18.67 -9.00 -3.28
C ASP A 137 -17.30 -8.30 -3.23
N TRP A 138 -17.24 -6.96 -3.13
CA TRP A 138 -16.00 -6.18 -3.17
C TRP A 138 -15.80 -5.38 -1.88
N ASP A 139 -14.57 -5.33 -1.38
CA ASP A 139 -14.17 -4.48 -0.26
C ASP A 139 -12.97 -3.61 -0.64
N ILE A 140 -12.84 -2.46 0.02
CA ILE A 140 -11.62 -1.64 -0.04
C ILE A 140 -10.47 -2.40 0.63
N ALA A 141 -9.33 -2.49 -0.04
CA ALA A 141 -8.12 -3.09 0.51
C ALA A 141 -7.55 -2.18 1.61
N LYS A 142 -7.50 -2.70 2.84
CA LYS A 142 -6.93 -2.01 3.99
C LYS A 142 -5.47 -2.40 4.18
N SER A 143 -4.65 -1.46 4.64
CA SER A 143 -3.27 -1.69 5.09
C SER A 143 -3.26 -2.35 6.46
#